data_AF-F7JTG3-F1
#
_entry.id   AF-F7JTG3-F1
#
_cell.length_a   1.000
_cell.length_b   1.000
_cell.length_c   1.000
_cell.angle_alpha   90.00
_cell.angle_beta   90.00
_cell.angle_gamma   90.00
#
_symmetry.space_group_name_H-M   'P 1'
#
loop_
_entity.id
_entity.type
_entity.pdbx_description
1 polymer ?
#
loop_
_entity_poly.entity_id
_entity_poly.type
_entity_poly.pdbx_seq_one_letter_code
_entity_poly.pdbx_strand_id
1 'polypeptide(L)'
;MAETIWNSAVSVYHFMMDNLVVINILLSLVIVFFQRRSPQTVWTWLLLLYFIPILGFVLYLLIGQDFHKSRMFKAKEIEGEIKYAVRRQEETIYRRRLRLTNPAVARYRDLILYNLEAGQAVLTDNNDVRIYTDGKEKFKALLEEMQKAKNIFIFSIILSVMMNCGSILSRC
;
A
#
# COMPACT_ATOMS: atom_id res chain seq x y z
N MET A 1 28.74 45.00 10.74
CA MET A 1 27.62 44.07 10.49
C MET A 1 27.98 42.98 9.48
N ALA A 2 28.53 43.31 8.30
CA ALA A 2 28.95 42.29 7.33
C ALA A 2 30.11 41.41 7.84
N GLU A 3 31.13 42.01 8.46
CA GLU A 3 32.28 41.26 9.00
C GLU A 3 31.92 40.35 10.19
N THR A 4 31.00 40.80 11.06
CA THR A 4 30.51 39.98 12.18
C THR A 4 29.72 38.78 11.68
N ILE A 5 28.90 38.95 10.63
CA ILE A 5 28.18 37.84 10.00
C ILE A 5 29.15 36.87 9.31
N TRP A 6 30.17 37.41 8.63
CA TRP A 6 31.21 36.61 7.97
C TRP A 6 31.99 35.76 8.96
N ASN A 7 32.44 36.35 10.07
CA ASN A 7 33.19 35.63 11.09
C ASN A 7 32.35 34.58 11.81
N SER A 8 31.07 34.87 12.05
CA SER A 8 30.12 33.87 12.58
C SER A 8 29.87 32.73 11.60
N ALA A 9 29.77 33.01 10.30
CA ALA A 9 29.61 31.98 9.27
C ALA A 9 30.84 31.07 9.18
N VAL A 10 32.05 31.64 9.25
CA VAL A 10 33.31 30.90 9.24
C VAL A 10 33.45 30.05 10.50
N SER A 11 33.09 30.56 11.69
CA SER A 11 33.13 29.76 12.92
C SER A 11 32.14 28.59 12.90
N VAL A 12 30.94 28.80 12.36
CA VAL A 12 29.95 27.73 12.20
C VAL A 12 30.44 26.69 11.20
N TYR A 13 31.07 27.12 10.10
CA TYR A 13 31.65 26.21 9.12
C TYR A 13 32.75 25.33 9.72
N HIS A 14 33.68 25.91 10.48
CA HIS A 14 34.72 25.14 11.16
C HIS A 14 34.14 24.17 12.20
N PHE A 15 33.18 24.62 13.01
CA PHE A 15 32.50 23.76 13.98
C PHE A 15 31.76 22.60 13.30
N MET A 16 31.10 22.82 12.16
CA MET A 16 30.45 21.77 11.38
C MET A 16 31.45 20.77 10.79
N MET A 17 32.61 21.24 10.32
CA MET A 17 33.66 20.38 9.77
C MET A 17 34.34 19.53 10.85
N ASP A 18 34.62 20.11 12.01
CA ASP A 18 35.23 19.40 13.14
C ASP A 18 34.30 18.29 13.68
N ASN A 19 32.98 18.54 13.68
CA ASN A 19 31.98 17.60 14.17
C ASN A 19 31.35 16.73 13.06
N LEU A 20 31.89 16.79 11.84
CA LEU A 20 31.30 16.16 10.66
C LEU A 20 31.12 14.66 10.84
N VAL A 21 32.09 13.98 11.45
CA VAL A 21 32.05 12.52 11.70
C VAL A 21 30.92 12.16 12.68
N VAL A 22 30.78 12.91 13.77
CA VAL A 22 29.75 12.66 14.79
C VAL A 22 28.35 12.92 14.22
N ILE A 23 28.20 14.01 13.47
CA ILE A 23 26.95 14.37 12.79
C ILE A 23 26.58 13.30 11.76
N ASN A 24 27.54 12.80 10.97
CA ASN A 24 27.29 11.74 9.99
C ASN A 24 26.87 10.43 10.66
N ILE A 25 27.50 10.04 11.77
CA ILE A 25 27.14 8.83 12.51
C ILE A 25 25.72 8.94 13.08
N LEU A 26 25.37 10.09 13.69
CA LEU A 26 24.03 10.35 14.22
C LEU A 26 22.96 10.32 13.11
N LEU A 27 23.20 11.00 11.99
CA LEU A 27 22.31 11.00 10.82
C LEU A 27 22.16 9.60 10.23
N SER A 28 23.26 8.85 10.09
CA SER A 28 23.24 7.48 9.60
C SER A 28 22.39 6.58 10.48
N LEU A 29 22.53 6.71 11.81
CA LEU A 29 21.76 5.95 12.78
C LEU A 29 20.28 6.32 12.71
N VAL A 30 19.94 7.61 12.63
CA VAL A 30 18.56 8.05 12.44
C VAL A 30 17.96 7.50 11.14
N ILE A 31 18.66 7.59 10.01
CA ILE A 31 18.14 7.12 8.71
C ILE A 31 17.95 5.61 8.70
N VAL A 32 18.90 4.83 9.22
CA VAL A 32 18.84 3.36 9.27
C VAL A 32 17.73 2.88 10.19
N PHE A 33 17.55 3.50 11.36
CA PHE A 33 16.54 3.08 12.32
C PHE A 33 15.13 3.60 11.98
N PHE A 34 14.99 4.80 11.39
CA PHE A 34 13.67 5.38 11.09
C PHE A 34 13.09 4.98 9.73
N GLN A 35 13.88 4.48 8.77
CA GLN A 35 13.37 4.11 7.45
C GLN A 35 13.80 2.68 7.03
N ARG A 36 12.83 1.76 6.94
CA ARG A 36 12.98 0.49 6.17
C ARG A 36 13.06 0.83 4.66
N ARG A 37 14.13 1.45 4.21
CA ARG A 37 14.40 1.73 2.79
C ARG A 37 15.50 0.81 2.28
N SER A 38 15.48 0.55 0.97
CA SER A 38 16.54 -0.23 0.34
C SER A 38 17.89 0.45 0.59
N PRO A 39 18.97 -0.32 0.85
CA PRO A 39 20.27 0.22 1.23
C PRO A 39 20.81 1.24 0.21
N GLN A 40 20.50 1.06 -1.08
CA GLN A 40 20.89 1.99 -2.16
C GLN A 40 20.34 3.41 -1.99
N THR A 41 19.12 3.56 -1.47
CA THR A 41 18.50 4.88 -1.25
C THR A 41 19.19 5.64 -0.13
N VAL A 42 19.56 4.91 0.93
CA VAL A 42 20.28 5.47 2.10
C VAL A 42 21.63 6.04 1.68
N TRP A 43 22.43 5.27 0.92
CA TRP A 43 23.74 5.73 0.44
C TRP A 43 23.63 6.98 -0.45
N THR A 44 22.62 7.07 -1.31
CA THR A 44 22.41 8.22 -2.20
C THR A 44 22.17 9.51 -1.39
N TRP A 45 21.31 9.45 -0.38
CA TRP A 45 21.03 10.60 0.49
C TRP A 45 22.21 10.97 1.38
N LEU A 46 22.94 9.97 1.88
CA LEU A 46 24.10 10.17 2.73
C LEU A 46 25.24 10.85 1.99
N LEU A 47 25.52 10.42 0.75
CA LEU A 47 26.49 11.09 -0.13
C LEU A 47 26.04 12.51 -0.48
N LEU A 48 24.75 12.71 -0.78
CA LEU A 48 24.21 14.03 -1.14
C LEU A 48 24.26 15.03 0.03
N LEU A 49 23.97 14.58 1.26
CA LEU A 49 24.14 15.35 2.49
C LEU A 49 25.62 15.61 2.81
N TYR A 50 26.53 14.69 2.46
CA TYR A 50 27.97 14.88 2.64
C TYR A 50 28.52 15.99 1.72
N PHE A 51 28.13 16.03 0.44
CA PHE A 51 28.63 17.04 -0.50
C PHE A 51 28.01 18.42 -0.29
N ILE A 52 26.72 18.50 0.06
CA ILE A 52 26.03 19.79 0.23
C ILE A 52 25.05 19.68 1.41
N PRO A 53 25.49 19.95 2.65
CA PRO A 53 24.70 19.64 3.85
C PRO A 53 23.38 20.41 3.94
N ILE A 54 23.38 21.71 3.61
CA ILE A 54 22.18 22.56 3.70
C ILE A 54 21.20 22.23 2.58
N LEU A 55 21.67 22.19 1.32
CA LEU A 55 20.81 21.90 0.17
C LEU A 55 20.30 20.45 0.20
N GLY A 56 21.16 19.51 0.61
CA GLY A 56 20.82 18.10 0.69
C GLY A 56 19.77 17.79 1.74
N PHE A 57 19.78 18.51 2.86
CA PHE A 57 18.73 18.43 3.86
C PHE A 57 17.39 18.92 3.32
N VAL A 58 17.37 20.06 2.62
CA VAL A 58 16.13 20.59 2.01
C VAL A 58 15.59 19.63 0.94
N LEU A 59 16.47 19.11 0.08
CA LEU A 59 16.08 18.16 -0.98
C LEU A 59 15.58 16.84 -0.41
N TYR A 60 16.19 16.36 0.69
CA TYR A 60 15.74 15.18 1.42
C TYR A 60 14.34 15.38 2.00
N LEU A 61 14.04 16.54 2.58
CA LEU A 61 12.69 16.81 3.09
C LEU A 61 11.62 16.85 1.99
N LEU A 62 11.97 17.33 0.78
CA LEU A 62 11.03 17.42 -0.34
C LEU A 62 10.83 16.09 -1.08
N ILE A 63 11.89 15.33 -1.31
CA ILE A 63 11.87 14.12 -2.16
C ILE A 63 11.87 12.83 -1.30
N GLY A 64 12.55 12.85 -0.14
CA GLY A 64 12.62 11.73 0.79
C GLY A 64 11.34 11.51 1.59
N GLN A 65 10.39 12.45 1.54
CA GLN A 65 9.05 12.27 2.09
C GLN A 65 8.25 11.32 1.19
N ASP A 66 8.27 10.05 1.54
CA ASP A 66 7.48 9.05 0.83
C ASP A 66 5.99 9.36 0.83
N PHE A 67 5.44 9.65 -0.36
CA PHE A 67 3.98 9.76 -0.60
C PHE A 67 3.19 8.46 -0.32
N HIS A 68 3.86 7.41 0.14
CA HIS A 68 3.25 6.13 0.51
C HIS A 68 2.30 6.22 1.73
N LYS A 69 2.40 7.29 2.54
CA LYS A 69 1.44 7.53 3.64
C LYS A 69 0.00 7.60 3.15
N SER A 70 -0.27 8.22 2.00
CA SER A 70 -1.64 8.32 1.45
C SER A 70 -2.27 6.93 1.16
N ARG A 71 -1.45 5.97 0.73
CA ARG A 71 -1.89 4.60 0.43
C ARG A 71 -2.17 3.80 1.69
N MET A 72 -1.37 3.98 2.75
CA MET A 72 -1.59 3.34 4.04
C MET A 72 -2.86 3.88 4.73
N PHE A 73 -3.15 5.17 4.60
CA PHE A 73 -4.37 5.75 5.16
C PHE A 73 -5.63 5.23 4.45
N LYS A 74 -5.65 5.19 3.12
CA LYS A 74 -6.77 4.59 2.35
C LYS A 74 -6.94 3.10 2.62
N ALA A 75 -5.84 2.35 2.73
CA ALA A 75 -5.91 0.93 3.08
C ALA A 75 -6.47 0.70 4.49
N LYS A 76 -6.09 1.53 5.47
CA LYS A 76 -6.63 1.48 6.84
C LYS A 76 -8.11 1.86 6.92
N GLU A 77 -8.56 2.80 6.08
CA GLU A 77 -9.98 3.20 5.99
C GLU A 77 -10.84 2.03 5.48
N ILE A 78 -10.42 1.41 4.37
CA ILE A 78 -11.07 0.21 3.82
C ILE A 78 -11.05 -0.95 4.82
N GLU A 79 -9.92 -1.17 5.51
CA GLU A 79 -9.83 -2.20 6.57
C GLU A 79 -10.82 -1.92 7.72
N GLY A 80 -11.00 -0.64 8.09
CA GLY A 80 -11.96 -0.21 9.09
C GLY A 80 -13.41 -0.49 8.67
N GLU A 81 -13.77 -0.18 7.42
CA GLU A 81 -15.10 -0.45 6.88
C GLU A 81 -15.40 -1.95 6.81
N ILE A 82 -14.42 -2.77 6.39
CA ILE A 82 -14.54 -4.23 6.37
C ILE A 82 -14.73 -4.76 7.79
N LYS A 83 -13.91 -4.32 8.76
CA LYS A 83 -14.05 -4.73 10.17
C LYS A 83 -15.42 -4.39 10.74
N TYR A 84 -15.93 -3.19 10.42
CA TYR A 84 -17.25 -2.77 10.84
C TYR A 84 -18.36 -3.65 10.22
N ALA A 85 -18.27 -3.91 8.91
CA ALA A 85 -19.22 -4.77 8.21
C ALA A 85 -19.22 -6.21 8.74
N VAL A 86 -18.03 -6.78 8.97
CA VAL A 86 -17.85 -8.12 9.56
C VAL A 86 -18.51 -8.19 10.92
N ARG A 87 -18.18 -7.26 11.83
CA ARG A 87 -18.72 -7.25 13.20
C ARG A 87 -20.24 -7.09 13.22
N ARG A 88 -20.79 -6.23 12.36
CA ARG A 88 -22.24 -6.04 12.23
C ARG A 88 -22.94 -7.30 11.72
N GLN A 89 -22.34 -8.00 10.77
CA GLN A 89 -22.90 -9.24 10.24
C GLN A 89 -22.79 -10.39 11.25
N GLU A 90 -21.69 -10.48 11.99
CA GLU A 90 -21.49 -11.44 13.08
C GLU A 90 -22.58 -11.28 14.16
N GLU A 91 -22.85 -10.05 14.61
CA GLU A 91 -23.94 -9.77 15.55
C GLU A 91 -25.32 -10.14 15.00
N THR A 92 -25.55 -9.90 13.70
CA THR A 92 -26.81 -10.22 13.03
C THR A 92 -27.01 -11.73 12.89
N ILE A 93 -25.94 -12.46 12.58
CA ILE A 93 -25.92 -13.92 12.56
C ILE A 93 -26.20 -14.42 13.97
N TYR A 94 -25.41 -14.04 14.98
CA TYR A 94 -25.52 -14.51 16.36
C TYR A 94 -26.92 -14.30 16.94
N ARG A 95 -27.55 -13.13 16.70
CA ARG A 95 -28.92 -12.81 17.13
C ARG A 95 -30.03 -13.50 16.31
N ARG A 96 -29.69 -14.40 15.38
CA ARG A 96 -30.60 -15.06 14.41
C ARG A 96 -31.47 -14.07 13.62
N ARG A 97 -30.98 -12.85 13.39
CA ARG A 97 -31.67 -11.79 12.63
C ARG A 97 -31.26 -11.74 11.17
N LEU A 98 -30.37 -12.64 10.72
CA LEU A 98 -29.96 -12.72 9.33
C LEU A 98 -31.16 -13.11 8.46
N ARG A 99 -31.70 -12.14 7.73
CA ARG A 99 -32.73 -12.36 6.73
C ARG A 99 -32.04 -12.78 5.44
N LEU A 100 -32.14 -14.07 5.14
CA LEU A 100 -31.63 -14.63 3.89
C LEU A 100 -32.78 -14.70 2.88
N THR A 101 -32.52 -14.28 1.64
CA THR A 101 -33.50 -14.40 0.55
C THR A 101 -33.81 -15.86 0.21
N ASN A 102 -32.83 -16.76 0.34
CA ASN A 102 -33.02 -18.19 0.09
C ASN A 102 -32.87 -19.02 1.39
N PRO A 103 -33.92 -19.73 1.83
CA PRO A 103 -33.88 -20.54 3.06
C PRO A 103 -32.91 -21.72 2.99
N ALA A 104 -32.53 -22.20 1.80
CA ALA A 104 -31.52 -23.26 1.65
C ALA A 104 -30.14 -22.82 2.14
N VAL A 105 -29.82 -21.53 2.04
CA VAL A 105 -28.54 -20.95 2.49
C VAL A 105 -28.41 -20.99 4.02
N ALA A 106 -29.54 -21.00 4.75
CA ALA A 106 -29.53 -21.10 6.21
C ALA A 106 -28.91 -22.41 6.73
N ARG A 107 -28.90 -23.48 5.93
CA ARG A 107 -28.23 -24.75 6.28
C ARG A 107 -26.71 -24.62 6.34
N TYR A 108 -26.13 -23.66 5.61
CA TYR A 108 -24.68 -23.44 5.55
C TYR A 108 -24.19 -22.36 6.52
N ARG A 109 -24.97 -22.08 7.57
CA ARG A 109 -24.71 -21.01 8.53
C ARG A 109 -23.33 -21.09 9.18
N ASP A 110 -22.88 -22.29 9.52
CA ASP A 110 -21.57 -22.49 10.16
C ASP A 110 -20.43 -22.20 9.19
N LEU A 111 -20.60 -22.53 7.91
CA LEU A 111 -19.64 -22.19 6.86
C LEU A 111 -19.61 -20.68 6.57
N ILE A 112 -20.78 -20.03 6.61
CA ILE A 112 -20.89 -18.58 6.48
C ILE A 112 -20.15 -17.90 7.63
N LEU A 113 -20.39 -18.36 8.86
CA LEU A 113 -19.72 -17.82 10.05
C LEU A 113 -18.20 -18.03 9.99
N TYR A 114 -17.76 -19.22 9.58
CA TYR A 114 -16.34 -19.52 9.40
C TYR A 114 -15.68 -18.58 8.38
N ASN A 115 -16.28 -18.36 7.21
CA ASN A 115 -15.74 -17.45 6.20
C ASN A 115 -15.75 -15.98 6.67
N LEU A 116 -16.73 -15.61 7.48
CA LEU A 116 -16.84 -14.28 8.07
C LEU A 116 -15.74 -14.03 9.11
N GLU A 117 -15.49 -15.00 10.00
CA GLU A 117 -14.48 -14.90 11.07
C GLU A 117 -13.06 -15.07 10.54
N ALA A 118 -12.81 -16.11 9.73
CA ALA A 118 -11.47 -16.46 9.25
C ALA A 118 -11.06 -15.63 8.02
N GLY A 119 -11.99 -15.36 7.12
CA GLY A 119 -11.73 -14.70 5.84
C GLY A 119 -12.14 -13.23 5.79
N GLN A 120 -12.79 -12.71 6.85
CA GLN A 120 -13.44 -11.39 6.83
C GLN A 120 -14.39 -11.21 5.63
N ALA A 121 -14.93 -12.31 5.11
CA ALA A 121 -15.74 -12.34 3.91
C ALA A 121 -17.21 -12.13 4.27
N VAL A 122 -17.69 -10.91 4.03
CA VAL A 122 -19.08 -10.54 4.27
C VAL A 122 -19.99 -11.30 3.30
N LEU A 123 -21.00 -12.00 3.82
CA LEU A 123 -22.00 -12.67 2.99
C LEU A 123 -22.81 -11.62 2.23
N THR A 124 -22.81 -11.74 0.92
CA THR A 124 -23.67 -10.99 -0.01
C THR A 124 -24.72 -11.93 -0.58
N ASP A 125 -25.99 -11.51 -0.60
CA ASP A 125 -27.07 -12.24 -1.25
C ASP A 125 -27.55 -11.48 -2.49
N ASN A 126 -28.31 -12.18 -3.35
CA ASN A 126 -28.86 -11.60 -4.58
C ASN A 126 -27.83 -11.05 -5.58
N ASN A 127 -26.67 -11.72 -5.70
CA ASN A 127 -25.67 -11.38 -6.71
C ASN A 127 -26.06 -11.92 -8.09
N ASP A 128 -25.83 -11.14 -9.14
CA ASP A 128 -25.85 -11.64 -10.51
C ASP A 128 -24.54 -12.37 -10.81
N VAL A 129 -24.61 -13.68 -11.02
CA VAL A 129 -23.44 -14.53 -11.24
C VAL A 129 -23.53 -15.14 -12.63
N ARG A 130 -22.57 -14.77 -13.47
CA ARG A 130 -22.39 -15.41 -14.78
C ARG A 130 -21.30 -16.48 -14.69
N ILE A 131 -21.68 -17.72 -14.96
CA ILE A 131 -20.76 -18.86 -14.93
C ILE A 131 -20.20 -19.07 -16.35
N TYR A 132 -18.87 -19.15 -16.45
CA TYR A 132 -18.18 -19.48 -17.69
C TYR A 132 -17.59 -20.89 -17.56
N THR A 133 -17.96 -21.78 -18.47
CA THR A 133 -17.43 -23.15 -18.54
C THR A 133 -16.23 -23.26 -19.48
N ASP A 134 -16.10 -22.33 -20.43
CA ASP A 134 -14.96 -22.23 -21.36
C ASP A 134 -14.04 -21.07 -20.99
N GLY A 135 -12.72 -21.33 -20.96
CA GLY A 135 -11.70 -20.33 -20.66
C GLY A 135 -11.62 -19.21 -21.69
N LYS A 136 -11.78 -19.50 -22.99
CA LYS A 136 -11.73 -18.51 -24.07
C LYS A 136 -12.88 -17.51 -23.95
N GLU A 137 -14.08 -17.98 -23.63
CA GLU A 137 -15.23 -17.11 -23.41
C GLU A 137 -15.04 -16.21 -22.18
N LYS A 138 -14.52 -16.77 -21.08
CA LYS A 138 -14.18 -16.01 -19.87
C LYS A 138 -13.16 -14.91 -20.16
N PHE A 139 -12.09 -15.23 -20.89
CA PHE A 139 -11.04 -14.26 -21.23
C PHE A 139 -11.54 -13.17 -22.17
N LYS A 140 -12.38 -13.52 -23.15
CA LYS A 140 -13.01 -12.54 -24.04
C LYS A 140 -13.89 -11.57 -23.27
N ALA A 141 -14.77 -12.08 -22.40
CA ALA A 141 -15.63 -11.24 -21.57
C ALA A 141 -14.81 -10.33 -20.63
N LEU A 142 -13.72 -10.86 -20.04
CA LEU A 142 -12.83 -10.07 -19.20
C LEU A 142 -12.17 -8.92 -19.96
N LEU A 143 -11.69 -9.17 -21.19
CA LEU A 143 -11.10 -8.14 -22.06
C LEU A 143 -12.09 -7.05 -22.43
N GLU A 144 -13.32 -7.43 -22.79
CA GLU A 144 -14.39 -6.48 -23.11
C GLU A 144 -14.76 -5.60 -21.92
N GLU A 145 -14.85 -6.16 -20.71
CA GLU A 145 -15.13 -5.39 -19.49
C GLU A 145 -13.95 -4.48 -19.11
N MET A 146 -12.71 -4.92 -19.34
CA MET A 146 -11.54 -4.07 -19.13
C MET A 146 -11.50 -2.86 -20.07
N GLN A 147 -11.92 -3.01 -21.32
CA GLN A 147 -12.01 -1.88 -22.26
C GLN A 147 -13.05 -0.84 -21.83
N LYS A 148 -14.10 -1.26 -21.13
CA LYS A 148 -15.13 -0.37 -20.57
C LYS A 148 -14.69 0.29 -19.27
N ALA A 149 -13.68 -0.25 -18.58
CA ALA A 149 -13.24 0.26 -17.28
C ALA A 149 -12.52 1.61 -17.42
N LYS A 150 -13.10 2.66 -16.83
CA LYS A 150 -12.52 4.03 -16.84
C LYS A 150 -11.30 4.19 -15.93
N ASN A 151 -11.04 3.23 -15.03
CA ASN A 151 -9.96 3.31 -14.03
C ASN A 151 -8.72 2.52 -14.45
N ILE A 152 -7.65 3.24 -14.79
CA ILE A 152 -6.34 2.71 -15.21
C ILE A 152 -5.72 1.76 -14.17
N PHE A 153 -6.03 1.93 -12.89
CA PHE A 153 -5.49 1.09 -11.82
C PHE A 153 -6.00 -0.36 -11.86
N ILE A 154 -7.30 -0.55 -12.08
CA ILE A 154 -7.91 -1.89 -12.20
C ILE A 154 -7.38 -2.59 -13.45
N PHE A 155 -7.19 -1.82 -14.53
CA PHE A 155 -6.59 -2.30 -15.78
C PHE A 155 -5.17 -2.84 -15.58
N SER A 156 -4.30 -2.13 -14.85
CA SER A 156 -2.91 -2.57 -14.62
C SER A 156 -2.80 -3.86 -13.80
N ILE A 157 -3.69 -4.08 -12.82
CA ILE A 157 -3.67 -5.29 -11.98
C ILE A 157 -4.12 -6.50 -12.78
N ILE A 158 -5.21 -6.37 -13.55
CA ILE A 158 -5.76 -7.49 -14.32
C ILE A 158 -4.79 -7.87 -15.45
N LEU A 159 -4.15 -6.90 -16.10
CA LEU A 159 -3.13 -7.17 -17.13
C LEU A 159 -1.95 -7.98 -16.58
N SER A 160 -1.47 -7.65 -15.38
CA SER A 160 -0.39 -8.40 -14.72
C SER A 160 -0.78 -9.85 -14.42
N VAL A 161 -2.04 -10.10 -14.02
CA VAL A 161 -2.56 -11.46 -13.79
C VAL A 161 -2.73 -12.21 -15.10
N MET A 162 -3.21 -11.55 -16.15
CA MET A 162 -3.38 -12.15 -17.48
C MET A 162 -2.05 -12.52 -18.13
N MET A 163 -1.02 -11.69 -18.04
CA MET A 163 0.31 -12.01 -18.57
C MET A 163 0.92 -13.24 -17.89
N ASN A 164 0.69 -13.40 -16.59
CA ASN A 164 1.15 -14.56 -15.83
C ASN A 164 0.35 -15.85 -16.16
N CYS A 165 -0.90 -15.71 -16.60
CA CYS A 165 -1.77 -16.84 -16.93
C CYS A 165 -1.67 -17.25 -18.42
N GLY A 166 -1.44 -16.30 -19.33
CA GLY A 166 -1.26 -16.55 -20.76
C GLY A 166 -0.02 -17.36 -21.10
N SER A 167 1.05 -17.25 -20.30
CA SER A 167 2.27 -18.07 -20.43
C SER A 167 2.05 -19.54 -20.04
N ILE A 168 1.01 -19.82 -19.26
CA ILE A 168 0.61 -21.18 -18.83
C ILE A 168 -0.27 -21.83 -19.90
N LEU A 169 -1.18 -21.07 -20.52
CA LEU A 169 -2.07 -21.58 -21.57
C LEU A 169 -1.35 -21.90 -22.88
N SER A 170 -0.18 -21.33 -23.16
CA SER A 170 0.62 -21.66 -24.35
C SER A 170 1.53 -22.89 -24.16
N ARG A 171 1.52 -23.51 -22.97
CA ARG A 171 2.32 -24.70 -22.62
C ARG A 171 1.47 -25.96 -22.37
N CYS A 172 0.14 -25.86 -22.49
CA CYS A 172 -0.77 -27.01 -22.55
C CYS A 172 -1.34 -27.14 -23.96
#